data_AF-A0A7W9QPZ4-F1
#
_entry.id   AF-A0A7W9QPZ4-F1
#
_cell.length_a   1.000
_cell.length_b   1.000
_cell.length_c   1.000
_cell.angle_alpha   90.00
_cell.angle_beta   90.00
_cell.angle_gamma   90.00
#
_symmetry.space_group_name_H-M   'P 1'
#
loop_
_entity.id
_entity.type
_entity.pdbx_description
1 polymer ?
#
loop_
_entity_poly.entity_id
_entity_poly.type
_entity_poly.pdbx_seq_one_letter_code
_entity_poly.pdbx_strand_id
1 'polypeptide(L)'
;MTEAFANSHARGVIALELSSGREPAHPALPHTQAAELAEKVGRDLAQLVPAVRDLELSLAGAHFDPAEALRPGWPLHRRLEELSARAPGRADGPRLLAFGTDADGSVPLPFQADAGLRGGALRIVPFLLSGPDDTVQAVAAALEEVLLAQGMAQADTALLAQQGFGAQVEHARYLTGNDLAAMMSMQYDNQGLAPLWPLIETALLAPDQEEWLQAPPEPLLRYRGGEVRMALFDPASWCAHYAYDRQDCERLQRVYEQYLARQRQLAAVLEAHGLPVLYVHCESGQDAKQALLAA
;
A
#
# COMPACT_ATOMS: atom_id res chain seq x y z
N MET A 1 13.09 -3.15 -37.87
CA MET A 1 13.51 -3.61 -36.54
C MET A 1 13.14 -2.48 -35.61
N THR A 2 11.91 -2.49 -35.10
CA THR A 2 11.42 -1.46 -34.19
C THR A 2 12.01 -1.80 -32.85
N GLU A 3 12.95 -0.98 -32.35
CA GLU A 3 13.30 -1.01 -30.93
C GLU A 3 11.98 -0.85 -30.17
N ALA A 4 11.54 -1.93 -29.52
CA ALA A 4 10.55 -1.82 -28.49
C ALA A 4 11.24 -1.04 -27.38
N PHE A 5 11.04 0.28 -27.36
CA PHE A 5 11.37 1.06 -26.18
C PHE A 5 10.73 0.33 -25.01
N ALA A 6 11.56 -0.13 -24.07
CA ALA A 6 11.03 -0.54 -22.79
C ALA A 6 10.20 0.65 -22.26
N ASN A 7 9.02 0.33 -21.77
CA ASN A 7 8.09 1.32 -21.27
C ASN A 7 8.26 1.28 -19.75
N SER A 8 8.84 2.33 -19.19
CA SER A 8 8.96 2.49 -17.75
C SER A 8 7.70 3.10 -17.16
N HIS A 9 7.56 2.93 -15.85
CA HIS A 9 6.41 3.41 -15.10
C HIS A 9 6.85 4.14 -13.83
N ALA A 10 6.25 5.29 -13.57
CA ALA A 10 6.34 5.98 -12.27
C ALA A 10 5.00 5.88 -11.55
N ARG A 11 5.03 5.34 -10.33
CA ARG A 11 3.85 5.08 -9.51
C ARG A 11 3.63 6.23 -8.54
N GLY A 12 2.40 6.72 -8.47
CA GLY A 12 2.01 7.70 -7.47
C GLY A 12 0.58 7.50 -6.98
N VAL A 13 0.23 8.28 -5.98
CA VAL A 13 -1.10 8.32 -5.40
C VAL A 13 -1.52 9.75 -5.09
N ILE A 14 -2.82 10.00 -5.08
CA ILE A 14 -3.42 11.11 -4.34
C ILE A 14 -3.81 10.58 -2.97
N ALA A 15 -3.17 11.05 -1.92
CA ALA A 15 -3.52 10.76 -0.54
C ALA A 15 -4.57 11.77 -0.06
N LEU A 16 -5.72 11.26 0.36
CA LEU A 16 -6.88 11.99 0.87
C LEU A 16 -7.02 11.71 2.36
N GLU A 17 -6.60 12.66 3.18
CA GLU A 17 -6.83 12.62 4.62
C GLU A 17 -8.26 13.09 4.90
N LEU A 18 -9.04 12.19 5.50
CA LEU A 18 -10.43 12.40 5.83
C LEU A 18 -10.55 12.92 7.26
N SER A 19 -11.52 13.83 7.45
CA SER A 19 -11.97 14.18 8.80
C SER A 19 -12.49 12.93 9.53
N SER A 20 -12.13 12.82 10.80
CA SER A 20 -12.26 11.58 11.58
C SER A 20 -13.68 10.99 11.57
N GLY A 21 -13.79 9.70 11.26
CA GLY A 21 -14.98 8.88 11.53
C GLY A 21 -16.05 8.85 10.44
N ARG A 22 -15.80 9.39 9.24
CA ARG A 22 -16.70 9.25 8.08
C ARG A 22 -16.02 8.53 6.93
N GLU A 23 -16.54 7.36 6.60
CA GLU A 23 -16.19 6.67 5.36
C GLU A 23 -16.73 7.46 4.14
N PRO A 24 -16.01 7.46 3.01
CA PRO A 24 -16.54 8.00 1.76
C PRO A 24 -17.86 7.33 1.38
N ALA A 25 -18.82 8.10 0.86
CA ALA A 25 -20.12 7.58 0.43
C ALA A 25 -20.01 6.68 -0.81
N HIS A 26 -19.01 6.89 -1.66
CA HIS A 26 -18.84 6.18 -2.92
C HIS A 26 -17.43 5.59 -3.03
N PRO A 27 -17.30 4.27 -3.28
CA PRO A 27 -15.99 3.60 -3.40
C PRO A 27 -15.23 3.99 -4.68
N ALA A 28 -15.95 4.48 -5.69
CA ALA A 28 -15.41 4.90 -6.96
C ALA A 28 -16.25 6.03 -7.59
N LEU A 29 -15.62 6.80 -8.47
CA LEU A 29 -16.20 7.87 -9.26
C LEU A 29 -16.84 7.31 -10.54
N PRO A 30 -17.95 7.92 -11.00
CA PRO A 30 -18.40 7.76 -12.37
C PRO A 30 -17.29 8.06 -13.38
N HIS A 31 -17.30 7.40 -14.54
CA HIS A 31 -16.28 7.57 -15.56
C HIS A 31 -16.02 9.05 -15.94
N THR A 32 -17.06 9.87 -16.07
CA THR A 32 -16.92 11.30 -16.39
C THR A 32 -16.16 12.06 -15.30
N GLN A 33 -16.50 11.85 -14.03
CA GLN A 33 -15.80 12.47 -12.90
C GLN A 33 -14.38 11.95 -12.73
N ALA A 34 -14.14 10.66 -13.02
CA ALA A 34 -12.80 10.11 -13.04
C ALA A 34 -11.92 10.77 -14.11
N ALA A 35 -12.48 11.04 -15.30
CA ALA A 35 -11.78 11.76 -16.36
C ALA A 35 -11.48 13.23 -15.96
N GLU A 36 -12.45 13.94 -15.40
CA GLU A 36 -12.25 15.29 -14.87
C GLU A 36 -11.18 15.32 -13.77
N LEU A 37 -11.15 14.30 -12.89
CA LEU A 37 -10.11 14.17 -11.88
C LEU A 37 -8.74 13.96 -12.53
N ALA A 38 -8.63 13.06 -13.52
CA ALA A 38 -7.37 12.80 -14.22
C ALA A 38 -6.82 14.05 -14.91
N GLU A 39 -7.67 14.86 -15.53
CA GLU A 39 -7.26 16.15 -16.13
C GLU A 39 -6.68 17.11 -15.08
N LYS A 40 -7.35 17.25 -13.93
CA LYS A 40 -6.88 18.10 -12.83
C LYS A 40 -5.57 17.61 -12.23
N VAL A 41 -5.44 16.31 -12.03
CA VAL A 41 -4.21 15.66 -11.55
C VAL A 41 -3.06 15.88 -12.52
N GLY A 42 -3.28 15.65 -13.82
CA GLY A 42 -2.28 15.89 -14.85
C GLY A 42 -1.83 17.36 -14.88
N ARG A 43 -2.79 18.30 -14.76
CA ARG A 43 -2.49 19.73 -14.66
C ARG A 43 -1.63 20.04 -13.43
N ASP A 44 -2.02 19.57 -12.25
CA ASP A 44 -1.31 19.85 -11.00
C ASP A 44 0.13 19.30 -11.05
N LEU A 45 0.29 18.04 -11.46
CA LEU A 45 1.60 17.42 -11.62
C LEU A 45 2.47 18.16 -12.64
N ALA A 46 1.89 18.60 -13.77
CA ALA A 46 2.61 19.37 -14.79
C ALA A 46 2.96 20.80 -14.37
N GLN A 47 2.34 21.35 -13.33
CA GLN A 47 2.77 22.62 -12.72
C GLN A 47 4.02 22.42 -11.87
N LEU A 48 4.11 21.28 -11.16
CA LEU A 48 5.25 20.93 -10.32
C LEU A 48 6.44 20.43 -11.15
N VAL A 49 6.18 19.54 -12.11
CA VAL A 49 7.18 18.92 -13.00
C VAL A 49 6.67 18.99 -14.44
N PRO A 50 7.08 20.01 -15.24
CA PRO A 50 6.53 20.25 -16.57
C PRO A 50 6.64 19.07 -17.56
N ALA A 51 7.67 18.24 -17.42
CA ALA A 51 7.90 17.06 -18.26
C ALA A 51 6.83 15.96 -18.10
N VAL A 52 5.96 16.03 -17.09
CA VAL A 52 4.77 15.15 -16.98
C VAL A 52 3.88 15.25 -18.22
N ARG A 53 3.87 16.38 -18.93
CA ARG A 53 3.10 16.57 -20.18
C ARG A 53 3.52 15.64 -21.31
N ASP A 54 4.74 15.12 -21.25
CA ASP A 54 5.29 14.22 -22.25
C ASP A 54 4.99 12.74 -21.94
N LEU A 55 4.28 12.47 -20.84
CA LEU A 55 3.94 11.13 -20.37
C LEU A 55 2.44 10.88 -20.41
N GLU A 56 2.08 9.61 -20.54
CA GLU A 56 0.72 9.16 -20.34
C GLU A 56 0.42 9.09 -18.83
N LEU A 57 -0.73 9.63 -18.41
CA LEU A 57 -1.25 9.49 -17.06
C LEU A 57 -2.48 8.56 -17.08
N SER A 58 -2.41 7.47 -16.33
CA SER A 58 -3.53 6.58 -16.05
C SER A 58 -3.96 6.72 -14.60
N LEU A 59 -5.25 6.96 -14.35
CA LEU A 59 -5.80 7.15 -13.00
C LEU A 59 -6.91 6.14 -12.70
N ALA A 60 -6.84 5.54 -11.52
CA ALA A 60 -7.96 4.76 -10.99
C ALA A 60 -8.96 5.74 -10.37
N GLY A 61 -10.18 5.79 -10.89
CA GLY A 61 -11.27 6.56 -10.33
C GLY A 61 -11.87 5.91 -9.08
N ALA A 62 -11.05 5.23 -8.25
CA ALA A 62 -11.46 4.51 -7.05
C ALA A 62 -10.47 4.78 -5.93
N HIS A 63 -10.93 4.69 -4.68
CA HIS A 63 -10.09 4.94 -3.52
C HIS A 63 -9.82 3.67 -2.71
N PHE A 64 -8.62 3.54 -2.17
CA PHE A 64 -8.15 2.34 -1.48
C PHE A 64 -7.53 2.69 -0.13
N ASP A 65 -7.32 1.68 0.70
CA ASP A 65 -6.48 1.81 1.88
C ASP A 65 -5.00 1.89 1.46
N PRO A 66 -4.15 2.67 2.16
CA PRO A 66 -2.72 2.68 1.93
C PRO A 66 -2.07 1.27 1.91
N ALA A 67 -2.53 0.35 2.76
CA ALA A 67 -2.01 -1.02 2.80
C ALA A 67 -2.31 -1.78 1.49
N GLU A 68 -3.43 -1.50 0.82
CA GLU A 68 -3.76 -2.10 -0.48
C GLU A 68 -2.83 -1.60 -1.59
N ALA A 69 -2.43 -0.32 -1.53
CA ALA A 69 -1.49 0.27 -2.48
C ALA A 69 -0.07 -0.27 -2.31
N LEU A 70 0.31 -0.55 -1.05
CA LEU A 70 1.61 -1.07 -0.65
C LEU A 70 1.62 -2.60 -0.52
N ARG A 71 0.83 -3.30 -1.33
CA ARG A 71 0.92 -4.76 -1.45
C ARG A 71 2.09 -5.13 -2.38
N PRO A 72 2.85 -6.20 -2.07
CA PRO A 72 3.94 -6.68 -2.93
C PRO A 72 3.53 -6.82 -4.40
N GLY A 73 4.41 -6.35 -5.29
CA GLY A 73 4.15 -6.35 -6.72
C GLY A 73 3.23 -5.23 -7.23
N TRP A 74 2.80 -4.29 -6.37
CA TRP A 74 2.07 -3.07 -6.73
C TRP A 74 0.80 -3.34 -7.56
N PRO A 75 -0.14 -4.16 -7.06
CA PRO A 75 -1.25 -4.69 -7.86
C PRO A 75 -2.16 -3.61 -8.44
N LEU A 76 -2.38 -2.50 -7.72
CA LEU A 76 -3.20 -1.38 -8.21
C LEU A 76 -2.55 -0.68 -9.42
N HIS A 77 -1.25 -0.40 -9.34
CA HIS A 77 -0.50 0.23 -10.43
C HIS A 77 -0.27 -0.72 -11.61
N ARG A 78 0.04 -2.00 -11.35
CA ARG A 78 0.12 -3.02 -12.41
C ARG A 78 -1.20 -3.12 -13.16
N ARG A 79 -2.33 -2.98 -12.46
CA ARG A 79 -3.63 -2.99 -13.14
C ARG A 79 -3.81 -1.78 -14.04
N LEU A 80 -3.38 -0.59 -13.61
CA LEU A 80 -3.42 0.60 -14.45
C LEU A 80 -2.59 0.41 -15.72
N GLU A 81 -1.39 -0.19 -15.62
CA GLU A 81 -0.55 -0.56 -16.75
C GLU A 81 -1.26 -1.52 -17.71
N GLU A 82 -1.86 -2.59 -17.21
CA GLU A 82 -2.59 -3.57 -18.03
C GLU A 82 -3.77 -2.94 -18.79
N LEU A 83 -4.49 -2.03 -18.15
CA LEU A 83 -5.63 -1.34 -18.74
C LEU A 83 -5.18 -0.28 -19.76
N SER A 84 -4.13 0.47 -19.45
CA SER A 84 -3.61 1.50 -20.34
C SER A 84 -3.05 0.93 -21.64
N ALA A 85 -2.43 -0.25 -21.56
CA ALA A 85 -1.94 -1.00 -22.71
C ALA A 85 -3.06 -1.44 -23.68
N ARG A 86 -4.30 -1.58 -23.18
CA ARG A 86 -5.50 -1.97 -23.96
C ARG A 86 -6.31 -0.77 -24.45
N ALA A 87 -6.03 0.43 -23.95
CA ALA A 87 -6.77 1.63 -24.31
C ALA A 87 -6.44 2.09 -25.74
N PRO A 88 -7.42 2.63 -26.50
CA PRO A 88 -7.21 3.11 -27.87
C PRO A 88 -6.38 4.40 -27.92
N GLY A 89 -5.79 4.70 -29.07
CA GLY A 89 -5.07 5.97 -29.32
C GLY A 89 -3.61 5.99 -28.87
N ARG A 90 -2.99 4.84 -28.59
CA ARG A 90 -1.58 4.77 -28.13
C ARG A 90 -0.59 5.33 -29.16
N ALA A 91 -0.94 5.30 -30.45
CA ALA A 91 -0.12 5.85 -31.51
C ALA A 91 -0.22 7.39 -31.63
N ASP A 92 -1.16 8.01 -30.91
CA ASP A 92 -1.50 9.43 -31.06
C ASP A 92 -0.72 10.34 -30.07
N GLY A 93 0.18 9.77 -29.27
CA GLY A 93 1.02 10.48 -28.31
C GLY A 93 0.61 10.27 -26.84
N PRO A 94 1.08 11.14 -25.91
CA PRO A 94 0.71 11.11 -24.50
C PRO A 94 -0.81 11.23 -24.29
N ARG A 95 -1.36 10.45 -23.35
CA ARG A 95 -2.81 10.35 -23.09
C ARG A 95 -3.14 10.58 -21.63
N LEU A 96 -4.38 11.00 -21.39
CA LEU A 96 -5.03 10.98 -20.09
C LEU A 96 -6.07 9.86 -20.09
N LEU A 97 -5.87 8.85 -19.23
CA LEU A 97 -6.76 7.70 -19.09
C LEU A 97 -7.32 7.68 -17.67
N ALA A 98 -8.62 7.48 -17.56
CA ALA A 98 -9.31 7.38 -16.27
C ALA A 98 -10.27 6.20 -16.25
N PHE A 99 -10.20 5.42 -15.18
CA PHE A 99 -11.01 4.21 -15.01
C PHE A 99 -11.96 4.38 -13.83
N GLY A 100 -13.19 4.80 -14.12
CA GLY A 100 -14.27 4.94 -13.13
C GLY A 100 -15.27 3.77 -13.18
N THR A 101 -16.42 3.94 -12.54
CA THR A 101 -17.53 2.98 -12.61
C THR A 101 -18.07 2.83 -14.04
N ASP A 102 -18.72 1.71 -14.30
CA ASP A 102 -19.56 1.57 -15.49
C ASP A 102 -20.84 2.42 -15.42
N ALA A 103 -21.67 2.33 -16.46
CA ALA A 103 -22.91 3.08 -16.59
C ALA A 103 -23.94 2.76 -15.49
N ASP A 104 -23.86 1.57 -14.88
CA ASP A 104 -24.74 1.13 -13.80
C ASP A 104 -24.19 1.50 -12.41
N GLY A 105 -23.04 2.19 -12.37
CA GLY A 105 -22.37 2.58 -11.12
C GLY A 105 -21.59 1.45 -10.47
N SER A 106 -21.42 0.31 -11.15
CA SER A 106 -20.63 -0.80 -10.62
C SER A 106 -19.15 -0.47 -10.71
N VAL A 107 -18.43 -0.77 -9.63
CA VAL A 107 -16.98 -0.63 -9.59
C VAL A 107 -16.35 -1.77 -10.39
N PRO A 108 -15.67 -1.50 -11.51
CA PRO A 108 -15.11 -2.56 -12.35
C PRO A 108 -14.03 -3.32 -11.60
N LEU A 109 -14.02 -4.65 -11.71
CA LEU A 109 -12.93 -5.45 -11.20
C LEU A 109 -11.63 -5.14 -11.96
N PRO A 110 -10.48 -5.02 -11.27
CA PRO A 110 -10.25 -5.24 -9.84
C PRO A 110 -10.20 -3.95 -9.00
N PHE A 111 -10.79 -2.83 -9.43
CA PHE A 111 -10.77 -1.56 -8.67
C PHE A 111 -11.74 -1.52 -7.48
N GLN A 112 -12.11 -2.69 -6.96
CA GLN A 112 -12.92 -2.80 -5.75
C GLN A 112 -12.00 -2.87 -4.54
N ALA A 113 -12.06 -1.83 -3.70
CA ALA A 113 -11.34 -1.82 -2.44
C ALA A 113 -11.85 -2.92 -1.50
N ASP A 114 -10.91 -3.51 -0.77
CA ASP A 114 -11.14 -4.51 0.27
C ASP A 114 -12.16 -3.99 1.29
N ALA A 115 -13.24 -4.75 1.49
CA ALA A 115 -14.30 -4.37 2.42
C ALA A 115 -13.80 -4.26 3.86
N GLY A 116 -12.77 -5.03 4.25
CA GLY A 116 -12.17 -4.99 5.57
C GLY A 116 -11.32 -3.74 5.84
N LEU A 117 -10.96 -2.98 4.79
CA LEU A 117 -10.01 -1.85 4.87
C LEU A 117 -10.66 -0.51 4.50
N ARG A 118 -11.99 -0.39 4.54
CA ARG A 118 -12.69 0.86 4.14
C ARG A 118 -12.66 1.98 5.19
N GLY A 119 -12.43 1.63 6.46
CA GLY A 119 -12.58 2.55 7.60
C GLY A 119 -11.41 3.47 7.90
N GLY A 120 -10.30 3.39 7.14
CA GLY A 120 -9.11 4.21 7.39
C GLY A 120 -9.34 5.70 7.14
N ALA A 121 -8.79 6.55 8.03
CA ALA A 121 -8.85 8.02 7.88
C ALA A 121 -8.02 8.54 6.70
N LEU A 122 -7.10 7.74 6.18
CA LEU A 122 -6.34 8.04 4.98
C LEU A 122 -6.84 7.15 3.84
N ARG A 123 -7.28 7.75 2.74
CA ARG A 123 -7.61 7.03 1.50
C ARG A 123 -6.63 7.43 0.41
N ILE A 124 -6.34 6.52 -0.51
CA ILE A 124 -5.46 6.79 -1.65
C ILE A 124 -6.18 6.59 -2.97
N VAL A 125 -5.84 7.39 -3.97
CA VAL A 125 -6.31 7.26 -5.36
C VAL A 125 -5.08 7.02 -6.25
N PRO A 126 -4.89 5.80 -6.80
CA PRO A 126 -3.69 5.48 -7.57
C PRO A 126 -3.65 6.17 -8.92
N PHE A 127 -2.45 6.62 -9.32
CA PHE A 127 -2.14 7.01 -10.69
C PHE A 127 -0.80 6.41 -11.15
N LEU A 128 -0.64 6.31 -12.47
CA LEU A 128 0.54 5.77 -13.13
C LEU A 128 0.97 6.71 -14.26
N LEU A 129 2.23 7.11 -14.26
CA LEU A 129 2.86 7.80 -15.39
C LEU A 129 3.64 6.79 -16.23
N SER A 130 3.46 6.81 -17.54
CA SER A 130 4.08 5.86 -18.47
C SER A 130 4.60 6.55 -19.72
N GLY A 131 5.71 6.06 -20.27
CA GLY A 131 6.32 6.62 -21.47
C GLY A 131 7.75 6.14 -21.67
N PRO A 132 8.55 6.84 -22.51
CA PRO A 132 9.95 6.51 -22.73
C PRO A 132 10.75 6.45 -21.41
N ASP A 133 11.60 5.43 -21.28
CA ASP A 133 12.37 5.14 -20.06
C ASP A 133 13.08 6.37 -19.48
N ASP A 134 13.89 7.06 -20.28
CA ASP A 134 14.67 8.22 -19.84
C ASP A 134 13.76 9.34 -19.29
N THR A 135 12.63 9.60 -19.96
CA THR A 135 11.66 10.63 -19.55
C THR A 135 10.98 10.24 -18.24
N VAL A 136 10.54 8.98 -18.12
CA VAL A 136 9.89 8.50 -16.90
C VAL A 136 10.84 8.52 -15.72
N GLN A 137 12.09 8.09 -15.89
CA GLN A 137 13.10 8.12 -14.82
C GLN A 137 13.39 9.54 -14.36
N ALA A 138 13.57 10.49 -15.29
CA ALA A 138 13.79 11.89 -14.96
C ALA A 138 12.58 12.51 -14.22
N VAL A 139 11.36 12.24 -14.68
CA VAL A 139 10.14 12.72 -14.02
C VAL A 139 9.95 12.07 -12.65
N ALA A 140 10.20 10.77 -12.50
CA ALA A 140 10.09 10.07 -11.23
C ALA A 140 11.04 10.66 -10.17
N ALA A 141 12.30 10.90 -10.55
CA ALA A 141 13.29 11.51 -9.66
C ALA A 141 12.88 12.93 -9.25
N ALA A 142 12.39 13.74 -10.19
CA ALA A 142 11.91 15.10 -9.90
C ALA A 142 10.67 15.10 -8.99
N LEU A 143 9.73 14.16 -9.19
CA LEU A 143 8.55 14.04 -8.34
C LEU A 143 8.93 13.65 -6.90
N GLU A 144 9.86 12.70 -6.72
CA GLU A 144 10.35 12.30 -5.40
C GLU A 144 10.92 13.50 -4.62
N GLU A 145 11.64 14.40 -5.29
CA GLU A 145 12.21 15.60 -4.66
C GLU A 145 11.13 16.66 -4.32
N VAL A 146 10.17 16.87 -5.22
CA VAL A 146 9.23 17.99 -5.14
C VAL A 146 8.00 17.69 -4.28
N LEU A 147 7.44 16.46 -4.37
CA LEU A 147 6.14 16.15 -3.77
C LEU A 147 6.14 16.17 -2.24
N LEU A 148 7.27 15.85 -1.60
CA LEU A 148 7.41 15.95 -0.14
C LEU A 148 7.08 17.34 0.39
N ALA A 149 7.59 18.39 -0.28
CA ALA A 149 7.43 19.78 0.15
C ALA A 149 6.24 20.49 -0.50
N GLN A 150 5.95 20.21 -1.77
CA GLN A 150 5.00 20.98 -2.59
C GLN A 150 3.85 20.15 -3.15
N GLY A 151 3.72 18.89 -2.74
CA GLY A 151 2.75 17.95 -3.30
C GLY A 151 1.28 18.19 -2.92
N MET A 152 0.91 19.32 -2.32
CA MET A 152 -0.51 19.60 -2.03
C MET A 152 -1.30 19.67 -3.34
N ALA A 153 -2.43 18.97 -3.40
CA ALA A 153 -3.34 19.05 -4.53
C ALA A 153 -3.95 20.45 -4.60
N GLN A 154 -4.20 20.94 -5.82
CA GLN A 154 -4.89 22.22 -5.99
C GLN A 154 -6.31 22.13 -5.41
N ALA A 155 -6.83 23.27 -4.94
CA ALA A 155 -8.10 23.31 -4.22
C ALA A 155 -9.28 22.73 -5.03
N ASP A 156 -9.30 22.95 -6.35
CA ASP A 156 -10.34 22.40 -7.22
C ASP A 156 -10.19 20.90 -7.47
N THR A 157 -8.97 20.36 -7.44
CA THR A 157 -8.71 18.91 -7.47
C THR A 157 -9.24 18.25 -6.19
N ALA A 158 -8.88 18.82 -5.03
CA ALA A 158 -9.34 18.36 -3.73
C ALA A 158 -10.87 18.42 -3.61
N LEU A 159 -11.48 19.52 -4.07
CA LEU A 159 -12.93 19.68 -4.05
C LEU A 159 -13.64 18.66 -4.94
N LEU A 160 -13.12 18.38 -6.14
CA LEU A 160 -13.70 17.37 -7.03
C LEU A 160 -13.61 15.97 -6.42
N ALA A 161 -12.48 15.60 -5.85
CA ALA A 161 -12.33 14.32 -5.15
C ALA A 161 -13.29 14.23 -3.95
N GLN A 162 -13.40 15.29 -3.15
CA GLN A 162 -14.30 15.35 -2.00
C GLN A 162 -15.76 15.14 -2.40
N GLN A 163 -16.22 15.90 -3.40
CA GLN A 163 -17.60 15.83 -3.88
C GLN A 163 -17.91 14.48 -4.54
N GLY A 164 -17.00 14.00 -5.40
CA GLY A 164 -17.19 12.77 -6.15
C GLY A 164 -17.24 11.52 -5.26
N PHE A 165 -16.35 11.42 -4.27
CA PHE A 165 -16.37 10.30 -3.33
C PHE A 165 -17.39 10.48 -2.20
N GLY A 166 -18.03 11.65 -2.09
CA GLY A 166 -18.90 11.99 -0.96
C GLY A 166 -18.17 11.87 0.38
N ALA A 167 -16.92 12.30 0.41
CA ALA A 167 -16.06 12.28 1.60
C ALA A 167 -15.94 13.70 2.19
N GLN A 168 -15.35 13.82 3.38
CA GLN A 168 -14.96 15.12 3.94
C GLN A 168 -13.44 15.13 4.08
N VAL A 169 -12.78 15.81 3.16
CA VAL A 169 -11.32 15.79 2.96
C VAL A 169 -10.71 17.00 3.67
N GLU A 170 -9.83 16.75 4.64
CA GLU A 170 -9.05 17.78 5.34
C GLU A 170 -7.82 18.16 4.49
N HIS A 171 -7.10 17.16 3.99
CA HIS A 171 -5.91 17.36 3.16
C HIS A 171 -5.93 16.41 1.96
N ALA A 172 -5.53 16.94 0.81
CA ALA A 172 -5.28 16.16 -0.40
C ALA A 172 -3.87 16.44 -0.90
N ARG A 173 -3.06 15.41 -1.11
CA ARG A 173 -1.68 15.55 -1.59
C ARG A 173 -1.23 14.43 -2.49
N TYR A 174 -0.34 14.72 -3.42
CA TYR A 174 0.36 13.75 -4.23
C TYR A 174 1.54 13.17 -3.46
N LEU A 175 1.74 11.86 -3.60
CA LEU A 175 2.88 11.12 -3.07
C LEU A 175 3.38 10.17 -4.16
N THR A 176 4.70 9.96 -4.22
CA THR A 176 5.22 8.80 -4.93
C THR A 176 4.89 7.52 -4.15
N GLY A 177 5.07 6.35 -4.78
CA GLY A 177 4.96 5.07 -4.06
C GLY A 177 5.93 4.96 -2.88
N ASN A 178 7.13 5.55 -2.99
CA ASN A 178 8.13 5.56 -1.93
C ASN A 178 7.75 6.52 -0.80
N ASP A 179 7.24 7.72 -1.12
CA ASP A 179 6.72 8.65 -0.13
C ASP A 179 5.58 8.04 0.69
N LEU A 180 4.67 7.31 0.03
CA LEU A 180 3.60 6.58 0.70
C LEU A 180 4.15 5.51 1.64
N ALA A 181 5.15 4.75 1.20
CA ALA A 181 5.81 3.75 2.02
C ALA A 181 6.49 4.37 3.25
N ALA A 182 7.26 5.45 3.07
CA ALA A 182 7.91 6.18 4.15
C ALA A 182 6.89 6.73 5.17
N MET A 183 5.80 7.32 4.68
CA MET A 183 4.71 7.81 5.54
C MET A 183 4.07 6.66 6.34
N MET A 184 3.81 5.51 5.71
CA MET A 184 3.23 4.35 6.40
C MET A 184 4.17 3.76 7.45
N SER A 185 5.48 3.72 7.17
CA SER A 185 6.51 3.35 8.13
C SER A 185 6.43 4.21 9.41
N MET A 186 6.38 5.54 9.25
CA MET A 186 6.25 6.47 10.37
C MET A 186 4.90 6.33 11.12
N GLN A 187 3.81 6.06 10.41
CA GLN A 187 2.51 5.83 11.03
C GLN A 187 2.51 4.56 11.88
N TYR A 188 3.14 3.49 11.40
CA TYR A 188 3.28 2.26 12.16
C TYR A 188 4.19 2.44 13.36
N ASP A 189 5.27 3.22 13.27
CA ASP A 189 6.08 3.56 14.43
C ASP A 189 5.26 4.21 15.54
N ASN A 190 4.48 5.25 15.20
CA ASN A 190 3.60 5.94 16.14
C ASN A 190 2.49 5.05 16.75
N GLN A 191 2.16 3.93 16.13
CA GLN A 191 1.16 2.96 16.58
C GLN A 191 1.78 1.75 17.30
N GLY A 192 3.09 1.76 17.53
CA GLY A 192 3.81 0.64 18.13
C GLY A 192 3.86 -0.59 17.22
N LEU A 193 3.84 -0.39 15.90
CA LEU A 193 3.92 -1.42 14.85
C LEU A 193 5.24 -1.33 14.05
N ALA A 194 6.15 -0.42 14.40
CA ALA A 194 7.48 -0.29 13.79
C ALA A 194 8.20 -1.64 13.51
N PRO A 195 8.19 -2.63 14.43
CA PRO A 195 8.90 -3.89 14.20
C PRO A 195 8.42 -4.70 12.98
N LEU A 196 7.20 -4.45 12.48
CA LEU A 196 6.70 -5.12 11.27
C LEU A 196 7.20 -4.50 9.97
N TRP A 197 7.53 -3.20 9.97
CA TRP A 197 7.83 -2.48 8.75
C TRP A 197 8.94 -3.14 7.93
N PRO A 198 10.07 -3.61 8.50
CA PRO A 198 11.11 -4.29 7.73
C PRO A 198 10.61 -5.48 6.91
N LEU A 199 9.67 -6.28 7.44
CA LEU A 199 9.10 -7.43 6.70
C LEU A 199 8.26 -6.94 5.52
N ILE A 200 7.43 -5.92 5.74
CA ILE A 200 6.57 -5.33 4.71
C ILE A 200 7.40 -4.66 3.62
N GLU A 201 8.40 -3.86 4.03
CA GLU A 201 9.32 -3.16 3.14
C GLU A 201 10.14 -4.14 2.29
N THR A 202 10.70 -5.18 2.91
CA THR A 202 11.41 -6.25 2.19
C THR A 202 10.49 -6.89 1.16
N ALA A 203 9.26 -7.23 1.55
CA ALA A 203 8.32 -7.82 0.60
C ALA A 203 7.92 -6.88 -0.54
N LEU A 204 7.89 -5.57 -0.29
CA LEU A 204 7.49 -4.56 -1.26
C LEU A 204 8.62 -4.20 -2.25
N LEU A 205 9.85 -4.06 -1.75
CA LEU A 205 10.99 -3.49 -2.48
C LEU A 205 12.06 -4.51 -2.84
N ALA A 206 12.17 -5.60 -2.09
CA ALA A 206 13.19 -6.64 -2.27
C ALA A 206 12.60 -8.06 -2.04
N PRO A 207 11.56 -8.46 -2.78
CA PRO A 207 10.76 -9.66 -2.49
C PRO A 207 11.55 -10.99 -2.51
N ASP A 208 12.70 -11.01 -3.17
CA ASP A 208 13.60 -12.17 -3.22
C ASP A 208 14.50 -12.29 -1.98
N GLN A 209 14.52 -11.28 -1.11
CA GLN A 209 15.27 -11.27 0.13
C GLN A 209 14.47 -11.92 1.28
N GLU A 210 15.18 -12.24 2.35
CA GLU A 210 14.63 -12.77 3.59
C GLU A 210 14.71 -11.72 4.68
N GLU A 211 13.68 -11.63 5.52
CA GLU A 211 13.66 -10.73 6.68
C GLU A 211 13.08 -11.42 7.91
N TRP A 212 13.54 -11.05 9.10
CA TRP A 212 13.14 -11.68 10.37
C TRP A 212 12.69 -10.63 11.39
N LEU A 213 11.55 -10.88 12.04
CA LEU A 213 11.24 -10.22 13.31
C LEU A 213 11.69 -11.14 14.45
N GLN A 214 12.82 -10.81 15.06
CA GLN A 214 13.38 -11.56 16.19
C GLN A 214 13.68 -10.62 17.36
N ALA A 215 12.63 -10.03 17.94
CA ALA A 215 12.77 -9.08 19.04
C ALA A 215 11.68 -9.32 20.11
N PRO A 216 12.00 -9.95 21.25
CA PRO A 216 11.05 -10.06 22.36
C PRO A 216 10.53 -8.69 22.79
N PRO A 217 9.23 -8.53 23.13
CA PRO A 217 8.23 -9.59 23.29
C PRO A 217 7.46 -9.93 22.00
N GLU A 218 7.90 -9.47 20.83
CA GLU A 218 7.20 -9.71 19.56
C GLU A 218 7.24 -11.19 19.16
N PRO A 219 6.17 -11.70 18.51
CA PRO A 219 6.19 -13.01 17.88
C PRO A 219 7.36 -13.16 16.91
N LEU A 220 7.98 -14.35 16.90
CA LEU A 220 9.02 -14.67 15.92
C LEU A 220 8.39 -14.80 14.54
N LEU A 221 8.83 -13.96 13.60
CA LEU A 221 8.38 -13.96 12.21
C LEU A 221 9.56 -14.14 11.25
N ARG A 222 9.26 -14.76 10.10
CA ARG A 222 10.16 -14.81 8.95
C ARG A 222 9.39 -14.50 7.68
N TYR A 223 9.83 -13.52 6.92
CA TYR A 223 9.40 -13.31 5.54
C TYR A 223 10.34 -14.01 4.57
N ARG A 224 9.79 -14.75 3.60
CA ARG A 224 10.52 -15.22 2.41
C ARG A 224 9.56 -15.62 1.30
N GLY A 225 9.84 -15.23 0.05
CA GLY A 225 9.13 -15.75 -1.12
C GLY A 225 7.64 -15.39 -1.16
N GLY A 226 7.27 -14.23 -0.61
CA GLY A 226 5.88 -13.75 -0.62
C GLY A 226 5.00 -14.26 0.53
N GLU A 227 5.54 -15.02 1.47
CA GLU A 227 4.83 -15.49 2.68
C GLU A 227 5.55 -15.07 3.96
N VAL A 228 4.79 -14.89 5.04
CA VAL A 228 5.32 -14.71 6.39
C VAL A 228 4.99 -15.93 7.23
N ARG A 229 5.99 -16.50 7.89
CA ARG A 229 5.81 -17.58 8.85
C ARG A 229 5.89 -17.03 10.26
N MET A 230 4.91 -17.38 11.08
CA MET A 230 4.82 -16.96 12.48
C MET A 230 4.92 -18.17 13.40
N ALA A 231 5.84 -18.11 14.36
CA ALA A 231 5.96 -19.14 15.37
C ALA A 231 4.72 -19.15 16.29
N LEU A 232 4.13 -20.33 16.48
CA LEU A 232 3.02 -20.56 17.39
C LEU A 232 3.51 -21.47 18.52
N PHE A 233 3.47 -20.94 19.74
CA PHE A 233 3.90 -21.64 20.94
C PHE A 233 2.68 -22.03 21.77
N ASP A 234 2.70 -23.21 22.37
CA ASP A 234 1.87 -23.48 23.55
C ASP A 234 2.40 -22.69 24.77
N PRO A 235 1.64 -22.55 25.87
CA PRO A 235 2.09 -21.78 27.03
C PRO A 235 3.42 -22.24 27.64
N ALA A 236 3.71 -23.54 27.67
CA ALA A 236 4.92 -24.09 28.27
C ALA A 236 6.15 -23.82 27.38
N SER A 237 5.97 -23.95 26.07
CA SER A 237 6.95 -23.66 25.02
C SER A 237 7.24 -22.16 24.93
N TRP A 238 6.22 -21.30 25.07
CA TRP A 238 6.35 -19.85 25.12
C TRP A 238 7.19 -19.40 26.32
N CYS A 239 6.90 -19.91 27.53
CA CYS A 239 7.69 -19.60 28.72
C CYS A 239 9.17 -20.02 28.56
N ALA A 240 9.40 -21.19 27.95
CA ALA A 240 10.75 -21.70 27.71
C ALA A 240 11.51 -20.83 26.69
N HIS A 241 10.85 -20.43 25.60
CA HIS A 241 11.46 -19.64 24.53
C HIS A 241 11.88 -18.24 24.99
N TYR A 242 11.03 -17.56 25.77
CA TYR A 242 11.29 -16.20 26.27
C TYR A 242 11.94 -16.17 27.67
N ALA A 243 12.34 -17.32 28.20
CA ALA A 243 13.00 -17.47 29.51
C ALA A 243 12.24 -16.82 30.69
N TYR A 244 10.90 -16.88 30.69
CA TYR A 244 10.10 -16.39 31.80
C TYR A 244 10.13 -17.34 33.01
N ASP A 245 10.20 -16.80 34.23
CA ASP A 245 10.11 -17.57 35.46
C ASP A 245 8.69 -18.12 35.65
N ARG A 246 8.59 -19.45 35.78
CA ARG A 246 7.33 -20.21 35.90
C ARG A 246 6.65 -20.07 37.27
N GLN A 247 7.28 -19.42 38.24
CA GLN A 247 6.78 -19.32 39.62
C GLN A 247 5.60 -18.34 39.80
N ASP A 248 5.29 -17.49 38.81
CA ASP A 248 4.19 -16.51 38.86
C ASP A 248 3.12 -16.77 37.78
N CYS A 249 2.31 -17.81 37.98
CA CYS A 249 1.34 -18.30 37.00
C CYS A 249 0.27 -17.24 36.59
N GLU A 250 -0.25 -16.43 37.52
CA GLU A 250 -1.28 -15.42 37.20
C GLU A 250 -0.71 -14.32 36.31
N ARG A 251 0.52 -13.88 36.57
CA ARG A 251 1.23 -12.92 35.72
C ARG A 251 1.50 -13.51 34.34
N LEU A 252 1.97 -14.76 34.27
CA LEU A 252 2.27 -15.43 33.01
C LEU A 252 1.04 -15.59 32.12
N GLN A 253 -0.13 -15.88 32.71
CA GLN A 253 -1.36 -15.97 31.93
C GLN A 253 -1.69 -14.64 31.24
N ARG A 254 -1.64 -13.52 31.97
CA ARG A 254 -1.92 -12.19 31.40
C ARG A 254 -0.93 -11.79 30.31
N VAL A 255 0.37 -12.07 30.53
CA VAL A 255 1.42 -11.76 29.54
C VAL A 255 1.26 -12.65 28.29
N TYR A 256 0.88 -13.91 28.46
CA TYR A 256 0.61 -14.81 27.33
C TYR A 256 -0.63 -14.38 26.54
N GLU A 257 -1.71 -13.94 27.21
CA GLU A 257 -2.89 -13.38 26.55
C GLU A 257 -2.56 -12.12 25.74
N GLN A 258 -1.70 -11.25 26.27
CA GLN A 258 -1.16 -10.09 25.55
C GLN A 258 -0.33 -10.52 24.33
N TYR A 259 0.51 -11.54 24.47
CA TYR A 259 1.26 -12.12 23.35
C TYR A 259 0.34 -12.65 22.24
N LEU A 260 -0.72 -13.40 22.59
CA LEU A 260 -1.70 -13.89 21.62
C LEU A 260 -2.47 -12.74 20.95
N ALA A 261 -2.81 -11.69 21.69
CA ALA A 261 -3.42 -10.48 21.12
C ALA A 261 -2.45 -9.80 20.14
N ARG A 262 -1.16 -9.73 20.51
CA ARG A 262 -0.11 -9.19 19.66
C ARG A 262 0.05 -10.01 18.37
N GLN A 263 0.07 -11.35 18.44
CA GLN A 263 0.08 -12.21 17.24
C GLN A 263 -1.05 -11.90 16.28
N ARG A 264 -2.29 -11.79 16.77
CA ARG A 264 -3.45 -11.44 15.93
C ARG A 264 -3.33 -10.05 15.33
N GLN A 265 -2.86 -9.06 16.10
CA GLN A 265 -2.64 -7.70 15.61
C GLN A 265 -1.62 -7.69 14.47
N LEU A 266 -0.47 -8.36 14.67
CA LEU A 266 0.58 -8.38 13.65
C LEU A 266 0.12 -9.12 12.39
N ALA A 267 -0.58 -10.25 12.55
CA ALA A 267 -1.12 -11.00 11.42
C ALA A 267 -2.10 -10.16 10.59
N ALA A 268 -3.02 -9.45 11.24
CA ALA A 268 -4.00 -8.60 10.55
C ALA A 268 -3.33 -7.49 9.71
N VAL A 269 -2.26 -6.88 10.23
CA VAL A 269 -1.51 -5.85 9.49
C VAL A 269 -0.80 -6.47 8.27
N LEU A 270 -0.15 -7.63 8.43
CA LEU A 270 0.49 -8.33 7.33
C LEU A 270 -0.53 -8.74 6.25
N GLU A 271 -1.67 -9.28 6.64
CA GLU A 271 -2.75 -9.66 5.74
C GLU A 271 -3.34 -8.45 5.00
N ALA A 272 -3.46 -7.28 5.64
CA ALA A 272 -3.87 -6.04 4.98
C ALA A 272 -2.91 -5.66 3.83
N HIS A 273 -1.61 -5.87 4.03
CA HIS A 273 -0.55 -5.74 3.02
C HIS A 273 -0.48 -6.92 2.03
N GLY A 274 -1.43 -7.86 2.07
CA GLY A 274 -1.46 -9.00 1.16
C GLY A 274 -0.34 -10.00 1.41
N LEU A 275 0.21 -10.06 2.63
CA LEU A 275 1.21 -11.02 3.06
C LEU A 275 0.52 -12.16 3.83
N PRO A 276 0.38 -13.35 3.24
CA PRO A 276 -0.20 -14.49 3.93
C PRO A 276 0.65 -14.89 5.15
N VAL A 277 -0.02 -15.16 6.27
CA VAL A 277 0.63 -15.61 7.50
C VAL A 277 0.41 -17.11 7.70
N LEU A 278 1.51 -17.87 7.71
CA LEU A 278 1.52 -19.29 8.01
C LEU A 278 1.98 -19.52 9.45
N TYR A 279 1.14 -20.17 10.25
CA TYR A 279 1.45 -20.48 11.63
C TYR A 279 2.24 -21.78 11.74
N VAL A 280 3.41 -21.73 12.38
CA VAL A 280 4.31 -22.88 12.57
C VAL A 280 4.33 -23.25 14.05
N HIS A 281 3.78 -24.41 14.40
CA HIS A 281 3.85 -24.93 15.76
C HIS A 281 5.29 -25.21 16.17
N CYS A 282 5.70 -24.62 17.30
CA CYS A 282 7.04 -24.79 17.87
C CYS A 282 6.94 -25.46 19.24
N GLU A 283 7.49 -26.68 19.35
CA GLU A 283 7.45 -27.48 20.57
C GLU A 283 8.53 -27.07 21.59
N SER A 284 8.36 -27.48 22.85
CA SER A 284 9.31 -27.19 23.91
C SER A 284 10.66 -27.86 23.63
N GLY A 285 11.74 -27.07 23.64
CA GLY A 285 13.10 -27.54 23.34
C GLY A 285 13.43 -27.58 21.84
N GLN A 286 12.47 -27.30 20.95
CA GLN A 286 12.73 -27.09 19.53
C GLN A 286 13.32 -25.69 19.29
N ASP A 287 14.30 -25.60 18.39
CA ASP A 287 14.75 -24.29 17.88
C ASP A 287 13.68 -23.74 16.93
N ALA A 288 12.92 -22.74 17.41
CA ALA A 288 11.86 -22.10 16.64
C ALA A 288 12.38 -21.48 15.33
N LYS A 289 13.63 -21.01 15.28
CA LYS A 289 14.23 -20.46 14.05
C LYS A 289 14.39 -21.56 13.01
N GLN A 290 14.89 -22.73 13.42
CA GLN A 290 14.99 -23.90 12.54
C GLN A 290 13.61 -24.40 12.09
N ALA A 291 12.60 -24.36 12.96
CA ALA A 291 11.23 -24.73 12.61
C ALA A 291 10.68 -23.85 11.46
N LEU A 292 10.89 -22.53 11.55
CA LEU A 292 10.49 -21.58 10.52
C LEU A 292 11.31 -21.72 9.22
N LEU A 293 12.52 -22.29 9.30
CA LEU A 293 13.37 -22.61 8.14
C LEU A 293 12.87 -23.84 7.35
N ALA A 294 12.45 -24.89 8.06
CA ALA A 294 12.21 -26.23 7.50
C ALA A 294 10.79 -26.48 6.96
N ALA A 295 9.83 -25.61 7.29
CA ALA A 295 8.44 -25.72 6.83
C ALA A 295 8.26 -25.38 5.35
#